data_AF-A0A9E3ECY0-F1
#
_entry.id   AF-A0A9E3ECY0-F1
#
_cell.length_a   1.000
_cell.length_b   1.000
_cell.length_c   1.000
_cell.angle_alpha   90.00
_cell.angle_beta   90.00
_cell.angle_gamma   90.00
#
_symmetry.space_group_name_H-M   'P 1'
#
loop_
_entity.id
_entity.type
_entity.pdbx_description
1 polymer ?
#
loop_
_entity_poly.entity_id
_entity_poly.type
_entity_poly.pdbx_seq_one_letter_code
_entity_poly.pdbx_strand_id
1 'polypeptide(L)'
;MRRLRSSLAWIAGLLAAAHTAAALAGTPVTLRANPSSGPTITLADLFDGAGAAGQAYVGGGAPPGLDAVLDAGAVQRIAHMNGLDWANTDGLRRIIVH
;
A
#
# COMPACT_ATOMS: atom_id res chain seq x y z
N MET A 1 -5.18 -63.51 34.64
CA MET A 1 -6.40 -62.68 34.56
C MET A 1 -6.26 -61.49 35.51
N ARG A 2 -5.95 -60.28 35.02
CA ARG A 2 -6.56 -59.01 35.44
C ARG A 2 -5.98 -57.89 34.55
N ARG A 3 -6.81 -57.39 33.65
CA ARG A 3 -6.49 -56.27 32.75
C ARG A 3 -6.47 -55.00 33.58
N LEU A 4 -5.35 -54.26 33.61
CA LEU A 4 -5.35 -52.87 34.06
C LEU A 4 -5.40 -51.97 32.82
N ARG A 5 -6.63 -51.57 32.53
CA ARG A 5 -7.04 -50.49 31.63
C ARG A 5 -6.40 -49.19 32.14
N SER A 6 -5.61 -48.50 31.32
CA SER A 6 -6.05 -47.42 30.43
C SER A 6 -5.63 -46.05 30.96
N SER A 7 -5.09 -45.26 30.02
CA SER A 7 -5.22 -43.81 29.92
C SER A 7 -4.36 -42.95 30.86
N LEU A 8 -3.13 -42.63 30.46
CA LEU A 8 -2.58 -41.33 30.84
C LEU A 8 -1.69 -40.72 29.75
N ALA A 9 -2.08 -39.50 29.40
CA ALA A 9 -1.21 -38.42 28.94
C ALA A 9 -0.67 -38.49 27.51
N TRP A 10 -1.58 -38.48 26.52
CA TRP A 10 -1.33 -37.69 25.32
C TRP A 10 -1.35 -36.21 25.70
N ILE A 11 -0.25 -35.69 26.24
CA ILE A 11 -0.01 -34.24 26.31
C ILE A 11 0.72 -33.85 25.03
N ALA A 12 0.01 -33.98 23.91
CA ALA A 12 0.31 -33.23 22.70
C ALA A 12 -0.20 -31.80 22.96
N GLY A 13 0.53 -31.06 23.80
CA GLY A 13 0.28 -29.66 24.11
C GLY A 13 0.63 -28.81 22.89
N LEU A 14 -0.35 -28.63 22.02
CA LEU A 14 -0.40 -27.78 20.85
C LEU A 14 0.09 -26.36 21.17
N LEU A 15 1.39 -26.09 21.04
CA LEU A 15 1.92 -24.72 20.89
C LEU A 15 1.56 -24.22 19.48
N ALA A 16 0.28 -23.98 19.25
CA ALA A 16 -0.17 -23.17 18.13
C ALA A 16 0.14 -21.71 18.49
N ALA A 17 1.37 -21.27 18.19
CA ALA A 17 1.72 -19.87 18.20
C ALA A 17 0.82 -19.15 17.17
N ALA A 18 -0.26 -18.53 17.66
CA ALA A 18 -1.06 -17.61 16.88
C ALA A 18 -0.18 -16.40 16.56
N HIS A 19 0.55 -16.48 15.46
CA HIS A 19 1.21 -15.34 14.86
C HIS A 19 0.10 -14.47 14.26
N THR A 20 -0.47 -13.59 15.06
CA THR A 20 -1.30 -12.49 14.55
C THR A 20 -0.35 -11.59 13.76
N ALA A 21 -0.20 -11.87 12.46
CA ALA A 21 0.43 -10.94 11.55
C ALA A 21 -0.36 -9.64 11.67
N ALA A 22 0.24 -8.62 12.28
CA ALA A 22 -0.32 -7.28 12.25
C ALA A 22 -0.51 -6.94 10.76
N ALA A 23 -1.75 -6.66 10.37
CA ALA A 23 -2.00 -6.12 9.04
C ALA A 23 -1.23 -4.79 8.99
N LEU A 24 -0.09 -4.78 8.29
CA LEU A 24 0.66 -3.57 8.02
C LEU A 24 -0.23 -2.73 7.10
N ALA A 25 -1.05 -1.89 7.69
CA ALA A 25 -1.78 -0.86 6.96
C ALA A 25 -0.74 0.02 6.24
N GLY A 26 -1.04 0.37 4.99
CA GLY A 26 -0.19 1.28 4.24
C GLY A 26 -0.01 2.61 4.96
N THR A 27 1.10 3.30 4.71
CA THR A 27 1.33 4.64 5.24
C THR A 27 0.30 5.60 4.63
N PRO A 28 -0.56 6.25 5.44
CA PRO A 28 -1.57 7.14 4.91
C PRO A 28 -0.91 8.34 4.23
N VAL A 29 -1.37 8.65 3.03
CA VAL A 29 -0.87 9.79 2.25
C VAL A 29 -2.01 10.65 1.71
N THR A 30 -1.69 11.91 1.47
CA THR A 30 -2.64 12.89 0.93
C THR A 30 -2.17 13.32 -0.45
N LEU A 31 -3.08 13.31 -1.42
CA LEU A 31 -2.79 13.83 -2.76
C LEU A 31 -2.56 15.34 -2.66
N ARG A 32 -1.47 15.83 -3.26
CA ARG A 32 -1.22 17.26 -3.35
C ARG A 32 -2.33 17.93 -4.16
N ALA A 33 -2.70 19.16 -3.77
CA ALA A 33 -3.73 19.91 -4.49
C ALA A 33 -3.33 20.25 -5.94
N ASN A 34 -2.03 20.43 -6.18
CA ASN A 34 -1.48 20.78 -7.48
C ASN A 34 -0.17 20.01 -7.72
N PRO A 35 -0.24 18.70 -8.03
CA PRO A 35 0.96 17.91 -8.23
C PRO A 35 1.67 18.37 -9.50
N SER A 36 3.00 18.41 -9.45
CA SER A 36 3.83 18.81 -10.57
C SER A 36 5.03 17.89 -10.67
N SER A 37 5.48 17.63 -11.89
CA SER A 37 6.53 16.65 -12.17
C SER A 37 7.50 17.14 -13.23
N GLY A 38 8.69 16.54 -13.23
CA GLY A 38 9.62 16.65 -14.35
C GLY A 38 9.28 15.65 -15.48
N PRO A 39 10.29 15.13 -16.20
CA PRO A 39 10.09 14.12 -17.25
C PRO A 39 9.47 12.80 -16.78
N THR A 40 9.51 12.55 -15.47
CA THR A 40 9.04 11.35 -14.81
C THR A 40 8.18 11.75 -13.62
N ILE A 41 7.04 11.07 -13.46
CA ILE A 41 6.15 11.22 -12.32
C ILE A 41 6.44 10.11 -11.32
N THR A 42 6.64 10.50 -10.07
CA THR A 42 6.88 9.61 -8.93
C THR A 42 5.81 9.78 -7.86
N LEU A 43 5.76 8.88 -6.89
CA LEU A 43 4.85 9.04 -5.75
C LEU A 43 5.14 10.30 -4.91
N ALA A 44 6.40 10.77 -4.87
CA ALA A 44 6.74 12.01 -4.18
C ALA A 44 6.14 13.25 -4.86
N ASP A 45 5.99 13.23 -6.19
CA ASP A 45 5.40 14.33 -6.96
C ASP A 45 3.88 14.42 -6.71
N LEU A 46 3.24 13.28 -6.43
CA LEU A 46 1.80 13.19 -6.23
C LEU A 46 1.37 13.37 -4.78
N PHE A 47 2.12 12.82 -3.83
CA PHE A 47 1.67 12.66 -2.45
C PHE A 47 2.57 13.37 -1.45
N ASP A 48 1.93 13.98 -0.46
CA ASP A 48 2.60 14.38 0.78
C ASP A 48 2.74 13.15 1.70
N GLY A 49 3.90 13.02 2.35
CA GLY A 49 4.17 11.93 3.29
C GLY A 49 4.63 10.60 2.67
N ALA A 50 4.97 10.57 1.38
CA ALA A 50 5.38 9.33 0.68
C ALA A 50 6.68 8.68 1.20
N GLY A 51 7.52 9.42 1.92
CA GLY A 51 8.76 8.90 2.52
C GLY A 51 9.66 8.17 1.51
N ALA A 52 10.18 6.99 1.88
CA ALA A 52 11.03 6.18 1.01
C ALA A 52 10.31 5.64 -0.23
N ALA A 53 9.00 5.40 -0.14
CA ALA A 53 8.18 4.98 -1.28
C ALA A 53 8.02 6.10 -2.33
N GLY A 54 8.36 7.35 -1.98
CA GLY A 54 8.28 8.49 -2.89
C GLY A 54 9.07 8.34 -4.20
N GLN A 55 10.10 7.50 -4.23
CA GLN A 55 10.90 7.25 -5.44
C GLN A 55 10.23 6.32 -6.46
N ALA A 56 9.10 5.70 -6.11
CA ALA A 56 8.42 4.77 -7.00
C ALA A 56 7.89 5.47 -8.25
N TYR A 57 8.22 4.91 -9.40
CA TYR A 57 7.78 5.38 -10.71
C TYR A 57 6.27 5.17 -10.89
N VAL A 58 5.58 6.22 -11.33
CA VAL A 58 4.15 6.18 -11.65
C VAL A 58 3.91 6.25 -13.16
N GLY A 59 4.67 7.09 -13.86
CA GLY A 59 4.50 7.31 -15.30
C GLY A 59 5.45 8.35 -15.87
N GLY A 60 5.39 8.58 -17.18
CA GLY A 60 6.08 9.68 -17.83
C GLY A 60 5.35 11.00 -17.59
N GLY A 61 6.12 12.07 -17.38
CA GLY A 61 5.59 13.43 -17.34
C GLY A 61 5.19 13.94 -18.73
N ALA A 62 4.53 15.09 -18.77
CA ALA A 62 4.17 15.75 -20.02
C ALA A 62 5.31 16.66 -20.52
N PRO A 63 5.36 16.97 -21.83
CA PRO A 63 6.21 18.03 -22.34
C PRO A 63 5.92 19.38 -21.67
N PRO A 64 6.89 20.30 -21.58
CA PRO A 64 6.69 21.61 -20.98
C PRO A 64 5.47 22.36 -21.56
N GLY A 65 4.62 22.88 -20.68
CA GLY A 65 3.41 23.62 -21.05
C GLY A 65 2.18 22.76 -21.35
N LEU A 66 2.26 21.43 -21.12
CA LEU A 66 1.13 20.51 -21.19
C LEU A 66 0.98 19.77 -19.86
N ASP A 67 -0.23 19.29 -19.59
CA ASP A 67 -0.52 18.48 -18.40
C ASP A 67 -0.49 16.99 -18.71
N ALA A 68 0.06 16.21 -17.78
CA ALA A 68 -0.12 14.77 -17.76
C ALA A 68 -1.43 14.41 -17.03
N VAL A 69 -2.14 13.41 -17.56
CA VAL A 69 -3.39 12.93 -16.97
C VAL A 69 -3.21 11.49 -16.54
N LEU A 70 -3.31 11.25 -15.25
CA LEU A 70 -3.22 9.91 -14.67
C LEU A 70 -4.59 9.36 -14.30
N ASP A 71 -4.77 8.05 -14.47
CA ASP A 71 -5.92 7.34 -13.90
C ASP A 71 -5.72 7.19 -12.38
N ALA A 72 -6.64 7.73 -11.60
CA ALA A 72 -6.53 7.72 -10.14
C ALA A 72 -6.53 6.29 -9.56
N GLY A 73 -7.28 5.37 -10.16
CA GLY A 73 -7.28 3.97 -9.73
C GLY A 73 -5.93 3.29 -9.95
N ALA A 74 -5.25 3.60 -11.06
CA ALA A 74 -3.88 3.12 -11.31
C ALA A 74 -2.89 3.69 -10.30
N VAL A 75 -2.96 5.00 -10.01
CA VAL A 75 -2.12 5.63 -8.98
C VAL A 75 -2.36 5.01 -7.61
N GLN A 76 -3.61 4.79 -7.22
CA GLN A 76 -3.96 4.16 -5.94
C GLN A 76 -3.39 2.74 -5.83
N ARG A 77 -3.47 1.94 -6.90
CA ARG A 77 -2.83 0.60 -6.93
C ARG A 77 -1.32 0.69 -6.78
N ILE A 78 -0.66 1.62 -7.46
CA ILE A 78 0.79 1.82 -7.35
C ILE A 78 1.17 2.25 -5.93
N ALA A 79 0.42 3.18 -5.33
CA ALA A 79 0.61 3.60 -3.95
C ALA A 79 0.52 2.41 -2.98
N HIS A 80 -0.54 1.60 -3.08
CA HIS A 80 -0.71 0.39 -2.27
C HIS A 80 0.42 -0.63 -2.43
N MET A 81 0.88 -0.88 -3.66
CA MET A 81 2.01 -1.78 -3.92
C MET A 81 3.32 -1.29 -3.29
N ASN A 82 3.45 0.03 -3.08
CA ASN A 82 4.61 0.64 -2.43
C ASN A 82 4.38 0.91 -0.93
N GLY A 83 3.36 0.29 -0.33
CA GLY A 83 3.09 0.40 1.10
C GLY A 83 2.51 1.74 1.53
N LEU A 84 1.92 2.50 0.60
CA LEU A 84 1.15 3.71 0.89
C LEU A 84 -0.35 3.40 0.87
N ASP A 85 -1.11 4.20 1.61
CA ASP A 85 -2.57 4.16 1.61
C ASP A 85 -3.11 5.53 1.21
N TRP A 86 -3.61 5.63 -0.02
CA TRP A 86 -4.35 6.79 -0.46
C TRP A 86 -5.83 6.41 -0.56
N ALA A 87 -6.63 6.94 0.36
CA ALA A 87 -8.05 6.59 0.45
C ALA A 87 -8.88 7.05 -0.77
N ASN A 88 -8.40 8.05 -1.52
CA ASN A 88 -9.13 8.70 -2.61
C ASN A 88 -10.56 9.09 -2.19
N THR A 89 -10.68 9.81 -1.06
CA THR A 89 -11.95 10.12 -0.41
C THR A 89 -12.92 10.90 -1.31
N ASP A 90 -12.39 11.70 -2.23
CA ASP A 90 -13.17 12.48 -3.19
C ASP A 90 -13.64 11.66 -4.41
N GLY A 91 -13.27 10.38 -4.49
CA GLY A 91 -13.64 9.50 -5.60
C GLY A 91 -13.08 9.97 -6.95
N LEU A 92 -11.89 10.57 -6.95
CA LEU A 92 -11.24 11.06 -8.15
C LEU A 92 -11.06 9.91 -9.13
N ARG A 93 -11.31 10.19 -10.41
CA ARG A 93 -11.01 9.27 -11.52
C ARG A 93 -9.74 9.67 -12.28
N ARG A 94 -9.40 10.96 -12.23
CA ARG A 94 -8.21 11.52 -12.87
C ARG A 94 -7.46 12.43 -11.93
N ILE A 95 -6.15 12.45 -12.13
CA ILE A 95 -5.22 13.37 -11.50
C ILE A 95 -4.54 14.13 -12.64
N ILE A 96 -4.57 15.46 -12.55
CA ILE A 96 -3.87 16.35 -13.47
C ILE A 96 -2.53 16.68 -12.83
N VAL A 97 -1.44 16.48 -13.57
CA VAL A 97 -0.07 16.76 -13.12
C VAL A 97 0.55 17.76 -14.07
N HIS A 98 1.12 18.82 -13.51
CA HIS A 98 1.67 19.97 -14.22
C HIS A 98 3.18 19.88 -14.46
#